data_AF-A3DHW0-F1
#
_entry.id   AF-A3DHW0-F1
#
_cell.length_a   1.000
_cell.length_b   1.000
_cell.length_c   1.000
_cell.angle_alpha   90.00
_cell.angle_beta   90.00
_cell.angle_gamma   90.00
#
_symmetry.space_group_name_H-M   'P 1'
#
loop_
_entity.id
_entity.type
_entity.pdbx_description
1 polymer ?
#
loop_
_entity_poly.entity_id
_entity_poly.type
_entity_poly.pdbx_seq_one_letter_code
_entity_poly.pdbx_strand_id
1 'polypeptide(L)'
;MYNEKKFSRTLWVNILCFMYICAWIMLPAFRNATDSGIFRFVFFAVSGIWFITSIMVKSNWIDSILPAFLTVMFFLLFVTIYYIFGYGDVRPNIFITPFFILLCASMGWFYNYMNNEKVDKILIRTTIACFIVTALTTIYNLRINMNASRKLASSSTPIEERLYLESRNIGSFDFIYGILILLPMLIFIIKSMKMQKKTMFLNIMIILLIIICIALANFTIAYFFLGISLLLIFIPAKRDLKVTGIIIAAVSVVCLPIIINVLIYILSIVVNYIPSIMTRNKINKIISLLSGNIEITDLSQRVSLLMNSISSFISSPLIGIGAYYNSYDIVGGHSQFIDDFARYGIFGATPLIMFFRKFRRYILKNISDISLKNAYILSWLYFVILGLLNPVYGYGILFAVFVVLPTVIRDFQNKSNMSTNKKVALGGTQNEDYVCD
;
A
#
# COMPACT_ATOMS: atom_id res chain seq x y z
N MET A 1 22.13 27.33 -4.82
CA MET A 1 22.77 26.00 -4.94
C MET A 1 23.73 25.83 -3.77
N TYR A 2 23.28 25.16 -2.71
CA TYR A 2 24.13 24.86 -1.55
C TYR A 2 25.05 23.68 -1.91
N ASN A 3 26.35 23.81 -1.69
CA ASN A 3 27.36 22.79 -1.99
C ASN A 3 27.30 21.67 -0.93
N GLU A 4 26.21 20.91 -0.87
CA GLU A 4 25.97 19.80 0.08
C GLU A 4 26.74 18.52 -0.33
N LYS A 5 28.07 18.55 -0.25
CA LYS A 5 28.83 17.31 -0.44
C LYS A 5 28.75 16.37 0.77
N LYS A 6 28.47 16.87 1.98
CA LYS A 6 28.44 16.06 3.21
C LYS A 6 27.11 16.22 3.96
N PHE A 7 26.45 15.10 4.27
CA PHE A 7 25.27 15.10 5.13
C PHE A 7 25.65 15.54 6.54
N SER A 8 24.77 16.30 7.20
CA SER A 8 24.92 16.61 8.62
C SER A 8 24.84 15.34 9.47
N ARG A 9 25.47 15.34 10.65
CA ARG A 9 25.39 14.20 11.59
C ARG A 9 23.94 13.88 11.94
N THR A 10 23.11 14.90 12.15
CA THR A 10 21.67 14.76 12.44
C THR A 10 20.90 14.08 11.31
N LEU A 11 21.19 14.42 10.06
CA LEU A 11 20.57 13.76 8.91
C LEU A 11 20.96 12.29 8.81
N TRP A 12 22.21 11.94 9.12
CA TRP A 12 22.63 10.53 9.17
C TRP A 12 21.89 9.75 10.25
N VAL A 13 21.72 10.31 11.46
CA VAL A 13 20.91 9.67 12.52
C VAL A 13 19.48 9.45 12.03
N ASN A 14 18.88 10.46 11.40
CA ASN A 14 17.53 10.35 10.85
C ASN A 14 17.42 9.22 9.80
N ILE A 15 18.39 9.10 8.90
CA ILE A 15 18.44 8.03 7.90
C ILE A 15 18.61 6.65 8.56
N LEU A 16 19.47 6.53 9.57
CA LEU A 16 19.63 5.27 10.32
C LEU A 16 18.34 4.85 11.04
N CYS A 17 17.63 5.80 11.65
CA CYS A 17 16.33 5.52 12.24
C CYS A 17 15.31 5.06 11.19
N PHE A 18 15.29 5.69 10.01
CA PHE A 18 14.47 5.21 8.89
C PHE A 18 14.85 3.77 8.49
N MET A 19 16.14 3.45 8.40
CA MET A 19 16.58 2.10 8.03
C MET A 19 16.10 1.05 9.03
N TYR A 20 16.19 1.34 10.32
CA TYR A 20 15.65 0.50 11.38
C TYR A 20 14.13 0.33 11.25
N ILE A 21 13.39 1.43 11.07
CA ILE A 21 11.91 1.38 10.96
C ILE A 21 11.48 0.64 9.69
N CYS A 22 12.16 0.85 8.58
CA CYS A 22 11.95 0.12 7.33
C CYS A 22 12.19 -1.39 7.53
N ALA A 23 13.28 -1.76 8.20
CA ALA A 23 13.56 -3.16 8.54
C ALA A 23 12.46 -3.74 9.45
N TRP A 24 12.03 -3.01 10.48
CA TRP A 24 10.97 -3.44 11.40
C TRP A 24 9.63 -3.65 10.68
N ILE A 25 9.25 -2.76 9.77
CA ILE A 25 8.00 -2.90 9.01
C ILE A 25 8.08 -4.03 7.98
N MET A 26 9.20 -4.15 7.27
CA MET A 26 9.30 -4.99 6.07
C MET A 26 9.86 -6.39 6.34
N LEU A 27 10.58 -6.63 7.45
CA LEU A 27 11.16 -7.93 7.81
C LEU A 27 10.41 -8.52 9.03
N PRO A 28 9.40 -9.39 8.83
CA PRO A 28 8.64 -10.00 9.92
C PRO A 28 9.51 -10.71 10.98
N ALA A 29 10.63 -11.32 10.60
CA ALA A 29 11.52 -11.96 11.56
C ALA A 29 12.21 -10.95 12.48
N PHE A 30 12.62 -9.79 11.93
CA PHE A 30 13.22 -8.71 12.72
C PHE A 30 12.19 -8.07 13.64
N ARG A 31 10.95 -7.88 13.15
CA ARG A 31 9.82 -7.44 13.97
C ARG A 31 9.58 -8.40 15.12
N ASN A 32 9.41 -9.69 14.84
CA ASN A 32 9.16 -10.72 15.85
C ASN A 32 10.27 -10.77 16.92
N ALA A 33 11.54 -10.66 16.51
CA ALA A 33 12.68 -10.63 17.42
C ALA A 33 12.69 -9.40 18.34
N THR A 34 12.10 -8.28 17.90
CA THR A 34 12.11 -7.01 18.64
C THR A 34 10.77 -6.65 19.27
N ASP A 35 9.68 -7.35 18.96
CA ASP A 35 8.33 -7.05 19.47
C ASP A 35 8.00 -7.76 20.80
N SER A 36 9.00 -8.36 21.45
CA SER A 36 8.87 -9.04 22.74
C SER A 36 9.44 -8.23 23.91
N GLY A 37 8.70 -8.20 25.03
CA GLY A 37 9.14 -7.56 26.27
C GLY A 37 9.52 -6.08 26.12
N ILE A 38 10.67 -5.71 26.65
CA ILE A 38 11.18 -4.33 26.63
C ILE A 38 11.58 -3.86 25.22
N PHE A 39 11.89 -4.79 24.31
CA PHE A 39 12.36 -4.45 22.97
C PHE A 39 11.26 -3.79 22.12
N ARG A 40 9.98 -4.01 22.43
CA ARG A 40 8.86 -3.32 21.76
C ARG A 40 8.96 -1.80 21.88
N PHE A 41 9.49 -1.30 23.00
CA PHE A 41 9.69 0.13 23.22
C PHE A 41 10.81 0.73 22.37
N VAL A 42 11.74 -0.10 21.88
CA VAL A 42 12.83 0.36 20.99
C VAL A 42 12.26 0.92 19.69
N PHE A 43 11.22 0.29 19.14
CA PHE A 43 10.57 0.81 17.93
C PHE A 43 9.99 2.22 18.13
N PHE A 44 9.30 2.45 19.24
CA PHE A 44 8.75 3.76 19.59
C PHE A 44 9.85 4.78 19.89
N ALA A 45 10.92 4.39 20.59
CA ALA A 45 12.06 5.25 20.86
C ALA A 45 12.77 5.67 19.56
N VAL A 46 13.04 4.73 18.65
CA VAL A 46 13.66 5.03 17.34
C VAL A 46 12.74 5.92 16.49
N SER A 47 11.43 5.70 16.55
CA SER A 47 10.43 6.56 15.87
C SER A 47 10.42 7.98 16.45
N GLY A 48 10.53 8.13 17.77
CA GLY A 48 10.67 9.42 18.45
C GLY A 48 11.96 10.14 18.07
N ILE A 49 13.10 9.44 18.07
CA ILE A 49 14.39 9.98 17.62
C ILE A 49 14.32 10.39 16.15
N TRP A 50 13.69 9.58 15.29
CA TRP A 50 13.45 9.93 13.90
C TRP A 50 12.67 11.24 13.78
N PHE A 51 11.59 11.38 14.53
CA PHE A 51 10.76 12.59 14.51
C PHE A 51 11.54 13.83 15.00
N ILE A 52 12.20 13.75 16.16
CA ILE A 52 13.00 14.86 16.71
C ILE A 52 14.10 15.27 15.73
N THR A 53 14.86 14.32 15.20
CA THR A 53 15.93 14.61 14.24
C THR A 53 15.39 15.19 12.93
N SER A 54 14.18 14.84 12.51
CA SER A 54 13.56 15.44 11.31
C SER A 54 13.26 16.94 11.50
N ILE A 55 12.81 17.34 12.69
CA ILE A 55 12.58 18.75 13.06
C ILE A 55 13.91 19.51 13.12
N MET A 56 14.93 18.91 13.71
CA MET A 56 16.27 19.52 13.81
C MET A 56 16.93 19.71 12.44
N VAL A 57 16.65 18.83 11.47
CA VAL A 57 17.20 18.95 10.11
C VAL A 57 16.50 20.07 9.34
N LYS A 58 15.16 20.14 9.40
CA LYS A 58 14.35 21.24 8.86
C LYS A 58 13.11 21.38 9.76
N SER A 59 12.82 22.54 10.33
CA SER A 59 11.63 22.73 11.16
C SER A 59 10.37 23.02 10.34
N ASN A 60 10.51 23.77 9.25
CA ASN A 60 9.39 24.34 8.49
C ASN A 60 8.51 23.31 7.76
N TRP A 61 8.93 22.04 7.68
CA TRP A 61 8.04 21.01 7.11
C TRP A 61 6.84 20.73 8.03
N ILE A 62 6.96 21.01 9.34
CA ILE A 62 5.85 20.86 10.30
C ILE A 62 4.69 21.76 9.90
N ASP A 63 4.97 23.01 9.53
CA ASP A 63 3.94 23.96 9.11
C ASP A 63 3.15 23.44 7.90
N SER A 64 3.83 22.75 7.00
CA SER A 64 3.21 22.16 5.81
C SER A 64 2.30 20.96 6.10
N ILE A 65 2.58 20.20 7.18
CA ILE A 65 1.79 19.02 7.57
C ILE A 65 0.74 19.36 8.64
N LEU A 66 0.89 20.45 9.40
CA LEU A 66 0.06 20.78 10.56
C LEU A 66 -1.46 20.65 10.28
N PRO A 67 -2.02 21.17 9.17
CA PRO A 67 -3.45 21.02 8.89
C PRO A 67 -3.90 19.58 8.63
N ALA A 68 -3.00 18.71 8.16
CA ALA A 68 -3.26 17.28 7.97
C ALA A 68 -3.03 16.51 9.29
N PHE A 69 -2.02 16.91 10.06
CA PHE A 69 -1.75 16.37 11.39
C PHE A 69 -2.96 16.59 12.31
N LEU A 70 -3.53 17.80 12.35
CA LEU A 70 -4.72 18.12 13.13
C LEU A 70 -5.92 17.23 12.79
N THR A 71 -6.11 16.86 11.53
CA THR A 71 -7.21 15.96 11.14
C THR A 71 -7.04 14.54 11.68
N VAL A 72 -5.80 14.04 11.80
CA VAL A 72 -5.54 12.74 12.42
C VAL A 72 -5.56 12.84 13.94
N MET A 73 -5.11 13.96 14.52
CA MET A 73 -5.28 14.23 15.96
C MET A 73 -6.74 14.25 16.36
N PHE A 74 -7.63 14.80 15.52
CA PHE A 74 -9.06 14.76 15.77
C PHE A 74 -9.62 13.34 15.73
N PHE A 75 -9.20 12.52 14.76
CA PHE A 75 -9.54 11.09 14.74
C PHE A 75 -9.05 10.36 16.00
N LEU A 76 -7.80 10.63 16.41
CA LEU A 76 -7.23 10.09 17.65
C LEU A 76 -8.01 10.51 18.89
N LEU A 77 -8.38 11.79 18.99
CA LEU A 77 -9.22 12.31 20.07
C LEU A 77 -10.54 11.54 20.14
N PHE A 78 -11.17 11.29 18.99
CA PHE A 78 -12.41 10.54 18.91
C PHE A 78 -12.25 9.09 19.41
N VAL A 79 -11.17 8.42 18.97
CA VAL A 79 -10.79 7.09 19.45
C VAL A 79 -10.52 7.09 20.97
N THR A 80 -9.83 8.11 21.48
CA THR A 80 -9.56 8.27 22.91
C THR A 80 -10.82 8.47 23.73
N ILE A 81 -11.78 9.27 23.24
CA ILE A 81 -13.09 9.44 23.88
C ILE A 81 -13.78 8.06 23.98
N TYR A 82 -13.79 7.28 22.90
CA TYR A 82 -14.44 5.96 22.90
C TYR A 82 -13.78 4.99 23.86
N TYR A 83 -12.45 5.05 23.96
CA TYR A 83 -11.70 4.28 24.94
C TYR A 83 -12.04 4.67 26.38
N ILE A 84 -12.05 5.97 26.70
CA ILE A 84 -12.33 6.48 28.07
C ILE A 84 -13.75 6.11 28.52
N PHE A 85 -14.73 6.24 27.64
CA PHE A 85 -16.14 5.94 27.95
C PHE A 85 -16.52 4.47 27.76
N GLY A 86 -15.59 3.61 27.32
CA GLY A 86 -15.87 2.19 27.07
C GLY A 86 -16.90 1.95 25.96
N TYR A 87 -16.93 2.82 24.94
CA TYR A 87 -17.90 2.74 23.84
C TYR A 87 -17.45 1.74 22.76
N GLY A 88 -17.89 0.49 22.89
CA GLY A 88 -17.49 -0.65 22.07
C GLY A 88 -16.60 -1.65 22.82
N ASP A 89 -15.92 -2.56 22.11
CA ASP A 89 -14.98 -3.53 22.71
C ASP A 89 -13.53 -2.99 22.73
N VAL A 90 -13.39 -1.73 23.12
CA VAL A 90 -12.16 -0.95 22.93
C VAL A 90 -10.99 -1.53 23.72
N ARG A 91 -9.87 -1.78 23.03
CA ARG A 91 -8.60 -2.23 23.62
C ARG A 91 -7.50 -1.20 23.40
N PRO A 92 -6.48 -1.10 24.26
CA PRO A 92 -5.37 -0.16 24.08
C PRO A 92 -4.66 -0.25 22.72
N ASN A 93 -4.69 -1.42 22.09
CA ASN A 93 -4.09 -1.64 20.76
C ASN A 93 -4.73 -0.79 19.65
N ILE A 94 -5.90 -0.20 19.87
CA ILE A 94 -6.59 0.70 18.94
C ILE A 94 -5.74 1.92 18.55
N PHE A 95 -4.85 2.37 19.43
CA PHE A 95 -3.97 3.52 19.19
C PHE A 95 -2.79 3.22 18.27
N ILE A 96 -2.49 1.94 18.03
CA ILE A 96 -1.38 1.52 17.17
C ILE A 96 -1.61 2.00 15.74
N THR A 97 -2.81 1.79 15.20
CA THR A 97 -3.12 2.15 13.82
C THR A 97 -2.98 3.65 13.53
N PRO A 98 -3.61 4.57 14.28
CA PRO A 98 -3.42 6.00 14.06
C PRO A 98 -1.95 6.43 14.22
N PHE A 99 -1.22 5.85 15.17
CA PHE A 99 0.22 6.10 15.34
C PHE A 99 1.00 5.76 14.05
N PHE A 100 0.76 4.58 13.46
CA PHE A 100 1.44 4.19 12.22
C PHE A 100 1.05 5.04 11.02
N ILE A 101 -0.22 5.47 10.93
CA ILE A 101 -0.68 6.41 9.89
C ILE A 101 0.12 7.71 10.01
N LEU A 102 0.23 8.27 11.21
CA LEU A 102 1.00 9.50 11.48
C LEU A 102 2.48 9.33 11.18
N LEU A 103 3.09 8.24 11.66
CA LEU A 103 4.51 7.98 11.47
C LEU A 103 4.86 7.87 9.97
N CYS A 104 4.15 7.02 9.24
CA CYS A 104 4.43 6.79 7.82
C CYS A 104 4.14 8.05 6.99
N ALA A 105 3.05 8.75 7.26
CA ALA A 105 2.75 9.99 6.55
C ALA A 105 3.74 11.11 6.88
N SER A 106 4.17 11.24 8.14
CA SER A 106 5.20 12.22 8.53
C SER A 106 6.51 11.93 7.81
N MET A 107 6.93 10.66 7.72
CA MET A 107 8.10 10.25 6.92
C MET A 107 7.95 10.65 5.46
N GLY A 108 6.81 10.31 4.86
CA GLY A 108 6.49 10.68 3.49
C GLY A 108 6.58 12.17 3.24
N TRP A 109 6.01 12.97 4.14
CA TRP A 109 5.98 14.43 4.04
C TRP A 109 7.37 15.03 4.20
N PHE A 110 8.10 14.61 5.24
CA PHE A 110 9.44 15.11 5.55
C PHE A 110 10.42 14.86 4.40
N TYR A 111 10.50 13.63 3.90
CA TYR A 111 11.42 13.32 2.80
C TYR A 111 11.00 13.97 1.48
N ASN A 112 9.70 14.13 1.24
CA ASN A 112 9.23 14.90 0.08
C ASN A 112 9.58 16.38 0.20
N TYR A 113 9.41 16.98 1.38
CA TYR A 113 9.80 18.36 1.66
C TYR A 113 11.33 18.57 1.55
N MET A 114 12.12 17.58 1.98
CA MET A 114 13.57 17.64 1.88
C MET A 114 14.04 17.64 0.41
N ASN A 115 13.36 16.87 -0.45
CA ASN A 115 13.64 16.72 -1.88
C ASN A 115 15.14 16.51 -2.20
N ASN A 116 15.76 15.52 -1.57
CA ASN A 116 17.19 15.22 -1.73
C ASN A 116 17.42 13.87 -2.41
N GLU A 117 17.92 13.89 -3.64
CA GLU A 117 18.13 12.69 -4.48
C GLU A 117 19.06 11.65 -3.84
N LYS A 118 20.10 12.09 -3.11
CA LYS A 118 21.02 11.15 -2.45
C LYS A 118 20.32 10.40 -1.32
N VAL A 119 19.48 11.09 -0.55
CA VAL A 119 18.68 10.49 0.52
C VAL A 119 17.67 9.52 -0.09
N ASP A 120 16.93 9.94 -1.12
CA ASP A 120 15.95 9.09 -1.81
C ASP A 120 16.54 7.77 -2.29
N LYS A 121 17.75 7.80 -2.86
CA LYS A 121 18.48 6.59 -3.27
C LYS A 121 18.77 5.66 -2.09
N ILE A 122 19.13 6.19 -0.92
CA ILE A 122 19.36 5.38 0.28
C ILE A 122 18.03 4.76 0.74
N LEU A 123 16.96 5.56 0.83
CA LEU A 123 15.64 5.07 1.25
C LEU A 123 15.16 3.94 0.34
N ILE A 124 15.21 4.15 -0.98
CA ILE A 124 14.80 3.17 -2.00
C ILE A 124 15.65 1.90 -1.92
N ARG A 125 16.98 2.00 -1.80
CA ARG A 125 17.86 0.83 -1.70
C ARG A 125 17.58 0.00 -0.46
N THR A 126 17.39 0.66 0.68
CA THR A 126 17.04 -0.01 1.93
C THR A 126 15.68 -0.73 1.81
N THR A 127 14.66 -0.05 1.28
CA THR A 127 13.35 -0.66 1.07
C THR A 127 13.40 -1.84 0.11
N ILE A 128 14.12 -1.71 -1.02
CA ILE A 128 14.27 -2.81 -1.99
C ILE A 128 15.01 -3.99 -1.36
N ALA A 129 16.06 -3.74 -0.57
CA ALA A 129 16.79 -4.81 0.12
C ALA A 129 15.89 -5.58 1.09
N CYS A 130 15.16 -4.88 1.96
CA CYS A 130 14.20 -5.53 2.87
C CYS A 130 13.09 -6.26 2.11
N PHE A 131 12.55 -5.65 1.05
CA PHE A 131 11.54 -6.27 0.19
C PHE A 131 12.04 -7.57 -0.44
N ILE A 132 13.23 -7.58 -1.04
CA ILE A 132 13.78 -8.77 -1.70
C ILE A 132 13.96 -9.90 -0.68
N VAL A 133 14.54 -9.60 0.49
CA VAL A 133 14.72 -10.59 1.56
C VAL A 133 13.37 -11.18 2.00
N THR A 134 12.37 -10.35 2.26
CA THR A 134 11.04 -10.82 2.67
C THR A 134 10.31 -11.55 1.57
N ALA A 135 10.37 -11.10 0.32
CA ALA A 135 9.73 -11.78 -0.79
C ALA A 135 10.34 -13.18 -1.03
N LEU A 136 11.67 -13.29 -1.03
CA LEU A 136 12.35 -14.58 -1.22
C LEU A 136 12.06 -15.56 -0.08
N THR A 137 12.15 -15.11 1.17
CA THR A 137 11.83 -15.94 2.35
C THR A 137 10.35 -16.33 2.37
N THR A 138 9.44 -15.42 1.99
CA THR A 138 8.01 -15.71 1.84
C THR A 138 7.76 -16.77 0.76
N ILE A 139 8.34 -16.61 -0.43
CA ILE A 139 8.21 -17.57 -1.54
C ILE A 139 8.73 -18.95 -1.13
N TYR A 140 9.89 -19.02 -0.48
CA TYR A 140 10.46 -20.28 0.00
C TYR A 140 9.50 -20.99 0.98
N ASN A 141 9.00 -20.27 1.99
CA ASN A 141 8.12 -20.87 2.99
C ASN A 141 6.72 -21.20 2.44
N LEU A 142 6.20 -20.46 1.46
CA LEU A 142 4.92 -20.76 0.82
C LEU A 142 4.97 -22.05 -0.02
N ARG A 143 6.15 -22.49 -0.47
CA ARG A 143 6.32 -23.81 -1.10
C ARG A 143 6.19 -24.95 -0.10
N ILE A 144 6.55 -24.72 1.16
CA ILE A 144 6.45 -25.69 2.25
C ILE A 144 5.03 -25.69 2.82
N ASN A 145 4.50 -24.51 3.11
CA ASN A 145 3.15 -24.31 3.63
C ASN A 145 2.45 -23.21 2.82
N MET A 146 1.65 -23.64 1.85
CA MET A 146 0.92 -22.77 0.92
C MET A 146 -0.06 -21.79 1.61
N ASN A 147 -0.44 -22.05 2.86
CA ASN A 147 -1.34 -21.20 3.63
C ASN A 147 -0.62 -20.31 4.65
N ALA A 148 0.72 -20.32 4.72
CA ALA A 148 1.47 -19.62 5.78
C ALA A 148 1.13 -18.12 5.89
N SER A 149 1.15 -17.38 4.78
CA SER A 149 0.78 -15.95 4.78
C SER A 149 -0.69 -15.72 5.18
N ARG A 150 -1.60 -16.65 4.88
CA ARG A 150 -3.01 -16.56 5.28
C ARG A 150 -3.21 -16.84 6.76
N LYS A 151 -2.49 -17.82 7.32
CA LYS A 151 -2.48 -18.11 8.76
C LYS A 151 -1.99 -16.89 9.55
N LEU A 152 -0.94 -16.23 9.08
CA LEU A 152 -0.47 -14.96 9.68
C LEU A 152 -1.49 -13.81 9.65
N ALA A 153 -2.48 -13.87 8.76
CA ALA A 153 -3.52 -12.86 8.63
C ALA A 153 -4.80 -13.24 9.40
N SER A 154 -4.94 -14.47 9.88
CA SER A 154 -6.14 -14.95 10.56
C SER A 154 -6.09 -14.66 12.06
N SER A 155 -7.17 -14.11 12.62
CA SER A 155 -7.31 -13.94 14.07
C SER A 155 -7.50 -15.27 14.81
N SER A 156 -7.86 -16.34 14.10
CA SER A 156 -8.04 -17.70 14.66
C SER A 156 -6.73 -18.50 14.77
N THR A 157 -5.63 -18.01 14.17
CA THR A 157 -4.35 -18.72 14.24
C THR A 157 -3.74 -18.55 15.64
N PRO A 158 -3.34 -19.65 16.31
CA PRO A 158 -2.71 -19.58 17.63
C PRO A 158 -1.49 -18.66 17.65
N ILE A 159 -1.29 -17.96 18.76
CA ILE A 159 -0.20 -16.99 18.89
C ILE A 159 1.17 -17.63 18.65
N GLU A 160 1.40 -18.85 19.15
CA GLU A 160 2.66 -19.59 18.97
C GLU A 160 2.95 -19.88 17.50
N GLU A 161 1.93 -20.32 16.74
CA GLU A 161 2.06 -20.54 15.30
C GLU A 161 2.34 -19.23 14.56
N ARG A 162 1.70 -18.13 14.97
CA ARG A 162 1.95 -16.81 14.39
C ARG A 162 3.39 -16.36 14.61
N LEU A 163 3.89 -16.44 15.84
CA LEU A 163 5.28 -16.09 16.19
C LEU A 163 6.28 -16.98 15.44
N TYR A 164 5.99 -18.29 15.31
CA TYR A 164 6.80 -19.21 14.52
C TYR A 164 6.87 -18.77 13.04
N LEU A 165 5.74 -18.48 12.41
CA LEU A 165 5.68 -18.08 11.01
C LEU A 165 6.35 -16.70 10.77
N GLU A 166 6.20 -15.75 11.70
CA GLU A 166 6.89 -14.45 11.62
C GLU A 166 8.41 -14.62 11.78
N SER A 167 8.87 -15.50 12.68
CA SER A 167 10.31 -15.80 12.84
C SER A 167 10.96 -16.36 11.58
N ARG A 168 10.18 -16.99 10.69
CA ARG A 168 10.60 -17.46 9.36
C ARG A 168 10.59 -16.36 8.29
N ASN A 169 10.36 -15.10 8.70
CA ASN A 169 10.30 -13.91 7.86
C ASN A 169 9.20 -13.96 6.78
N ILE A 170 8.08 -14.63 7.08
CA ILE A 170 6.98 -14.76 6.13
C ILE A 170 6.13 -13.49 6.13
N GLY A 171 5.97 -12.87 4.96
CA GLY A 171 5.11 -11.73 4.76
C GLY A 171 3.64 -12.10 4.96
N SER A 172 2.94 -11.34 5.82
CA SER A 172 1.49 -11.44 6.01
C SER A 172 0.75 -10.60 4.95
N PHE A 173 -0.57 -10.48 5.09
CA PHE A 173 -1.42 -9.76 4.14
C PHE A 173 -0.97 -8.30 3.93
N ASP A 174 -0.51 -7.62 4.97
CA ASP A 174 -0.03 -6.24 4.91
C ASP A 174 1.20 -6.07 4.00
N PHE A 175 2.14 -7.01 4.04
CA PHE A 175 3.27 -7.05 3.11
C PHE A 175 2.80 -7.29 1.67
N ILE A 176 1.97 -8.31 1.45
CA ILE A 176 1.51 -8.70 0.09
C ILE A 176 0.71 -7.57 -0.56
N TYR A 177 -0.21 -6.94 0.17
CA TYR A 177 -0.97 -5.81 -0.37
C TYR A 177 -0.14 -4.52 -0.48
N GLY A 178 0.84 -4.33 0.41
CA GLY A 178 1.78 -3.20 0.31
C GLY A 178 2.58 -3.23 -0.99
N ILE A 179 3.13 -4.40 -1.37
CA ILE A 179 3.88 -4.55 -2.62
C ILE A 179 2.98 -4.49 -3.86
N LEU A 180 1.73 -4.96 -3.74
CA LEU A 180 0.73 -4.89 -4.79
C LEU A 180 0.38 -3.45 -5.18
N ILE A 181 0.29 -2.53 -4.21
CA ILE A 181 0.02 -1.10 -4.47
C ILE A 181 1.14 -0.45 -5.28
N LEU A 182 2.38 -0.96 -5.18
CA LEU A 182 3.52 -0.45 -5.94
C LEU A 182 3.54 -0.97 -7.39
N LEU A 183 2.81 -2.04 -7.70
CA LEU A 183 2.87 -2.72 -8.99
C LEU A 183 2.45 -1.83 -10.18
N PRO A 184 1.31 -1.10 -10.14
CA PRO A 184 0.94 -0.17 -11.20
C PRO A 184 2.04 0.86 -11.51
N MET A 185 2.65 1.40 -10.45
CA MET A 185 3.72 2.38 -10.58
C MET A 185 4.94 1.80 -11.30
N LEU A 186 5.39 0.60 -10.91
CA LEU A 186 6.55 -0.04 -11.53
C LEU A 186 6.32 -0.31 -13.03
N ILE A 187 5.12 -0.77 -13.40
CA ILE A 187 4.75 -1.01 -14.80
C ILE A 187 4.78 0.29 -15.62
N PHE A 188 4.17 1.36 -15.10
CA PHE A 188 4.16 2.65 -15.77
C PHE A 188 5.56 3.26 -15.93
N ILE A 189 6.42 3.13 -14.92
CA ILE A 189 7.80 3.62 -14.96
C ILE A 189 8.56 2.93 -16.10
N ILE A 190 8.50 1.60 -16.21
CA ILE A 190 9.17 0.86 -17.29
C ILE A 190 8.69 1.32 -18.66
N LYS A 191 7.38 1.57 -18.79
CA LYS A 191 6.75 1.90 -20.07
C LYS A 191 6.99 3.34 -20.52
N SER A 192 7.11 4.28 -19.60
CA SER A 192 7.16 5.71 -19.91
C SER A 192 8.53 6.34 -19.83
N MET A 193 9.43 5.79 -19.01
CA MET A 193 10.70 6.41 -18.69
C MET A 193 11.84 5.80 -19.49
N LYS A 194 12.71 6.65 -20.05
CA LYS A 194 13.99 6.18 -20.60
C LYS A 194 14.90 5.79 -19.45
N MET A 195 15.16 4.51 -19.30
CA MET A 195 15.98 3.96 -18.22
C MET A 195 17.25 3.32 -18.75
N GLN A 196 18.30 3.31 -17.93
CA GLN A 196 19.48 2.48 -18.22
C GLN A 196 19.07 1.00 -18.21
N LYS A 197 19.66 0.19 -19.12
CA LYS A 197 19.36 -1.24 -19.26
C LYS A 197 19.42 -2.00 -17.92
N LYS A 198 20.42 -1.70 -17.09
CA LYS A 198 20.58 -2.29 -15.75
C LYS A 198 19.41 -1.98 -14.80
N THR A 199 18.95 -0.73 -14.78
CA THR A 199 17.82 -0.33 -13.92
C THR A 199 16.50 -0.90 -14.43
N MET A 200 16.31 -0.95 -15.75
CA MET A 200 15.16 -1.60 -16.37
C MET A 200 15.12 -3.10 -16.02
N PHE A 201 16.24 -3.81 -16.16
CA PHE A 201 16.35 -5.22 -15.78
C PHE A 201 16.01 -5.45 -14.31
N LEU A 202 16.56 -4.63 -13.41
CA LEU A 202 16.26 -4.72 -11.97
C LEU A 202 14.76 -4.52 -11.69
N ASN A 203 14.12 -3.53 -12.32
CA ASN A 203 12.68 -3.31 -12.16
C ASN A 203 11.84 -4.49 -12.68
N ILE A 204 12.23 -5.09 -13.81
CA ILE A 204 11.55 -6.30 -14.33
C ILE A 204 11.69 -7.45 -13.34
N MET A 205 12.89 -7.67 -12.78
CA MET A 205 13.10 -8.71 -11.77
C MET A 205 12.27 -8.47 -10.51
N ILE A 206 12.15 -7.22 -10.05
CA ILE A 206 11.28 -6.84 -8.93
C ILE A 206 9.81 -7.14 -9.25
N ILE A 207 9.33 -6.77 -10.44
CA ILE A 207 7.95 -7.07 -10.86
C ILE A 207 7.70 -8.58 -10.88
N LEU A 208 8.60 -9.36 -11.48
CA LEU A 208 8.48 -10.82 -11.50
C LEU A 208 8.43 -11.41 -10.08
N LEU A 209 9.28 -10.90 -9.18
CA LEU A 209 9.30 -11.32 -7.79
C LEU A 209 7.97 -11.01 -7.07
N ILE A 210 7.39 -9.82 -7.30
CA ILE A 210 6.07 -9.44 -6.79
C ILE A 210 4.99 -10.40 -7.32
N ILE A 211 4.98 -10.68 -8.63
CA ILE A 211 4.00 -11.57 -9.27
C ILE A 211 4.07 -12.97 -8.66
N ILE A 212 5.28 -13.55 -8.55
CA ILE A 212 5.48 -14.90 -7.97
C ILE A 212 5.04 -14.92 -6.50
N CYS A 213 5.39 -13.89 -5.73
CA CYS A 213 5.02 -13.79 -4.32
C CYS A 213 3.49 -13.73 -4.15
N ILE A 214 2.80 -12.89 -4.92
CA ILE A 214 1.33 -12.80 -4.90
C ILE A 214 0.70 -14.12 -5.32
N ALA A 215 1.17 -14.74 -6.41
CA ALA A 215 0.66 -16.00 -6.94
C ALA A 215 0.74 -17.16 -5.92
N LEU A 216 1.75 -17.18 -5.06
CA LEU A 216 1.88 -18.20 -4.02
C LEU A 216 1.10 -17.86 -2.73
N ALA A 217 0.85 -16.58 -2.45
CA ALA A 217 0.24 -16.13 -1.20
C ALA A 217 -1.27 -16.44 -1.11
N ASN A 218 -1.94 -16.77 -2.22
CA ASN A 218 -3.34 -17.23 -2.24
C ASN A 218 -4.37 -16.24 -1.64
N PHE A 219 -4.15 -14.94 -1.85
CA PHE A 219 -5.13 -13.90 -1.54
C PHE A 219 -5.98 -13.55 -2.78
N THR A 220 -7.27 -13.86 -2.73
CA THR A 220 -8.18 -13.66 -3.87
C THR A 220 -8.23 -12.21 -4.35
N ILE A 221 -8.31 -11.24 -3.42
CA ILE A 221 -8.30 -9.81 -3.77
C ILE A 221 -6.99 -9.44 -4.49
N ALA A 222 -5.85 -9.97 -4.05
CA ALA A 222 -4.56 -9.68 -4.68
C ALA A 222 -4.50 -10.19 -6.14
N TYR A 223 -5.17 -11.31 -6.46
CA TYR A 223 -5.26 -11.80 -7.85
C TYR A 223 -6.04 -10.86 -8.76
N PHE A 224 -7.15 -10.29 -8.29
CA PHE A 224 -7.91 -9.30 -9.07
C PHE A 224 -7.07 -8.07 -9.39
N PHE A 225 -6.41 -7.49 -8.39
CA PHE A 225 -5.52 -6.34 -8.60
C PHE A 225 -4.28 -6.68 -9.43
N LEU A 226 -3.74 -7.90 -9.32
CA LEU A 226 -2.66 -8.37 -10.18
C LEU A 226 -3.13 -8.39 -11.64
N GLY A 227 -4.31 -8.96 -11.92
CA GLY A 227 -4.91 -8.97 -13.26
C GLY A 227 -5.08 -7.57 -13.83
N ILE A 228 -5.68 -6.65 -13.05
CA ILE A 228 -5.83 -5.23 -13.45
C ILE A 228 -4.46 -4.61 -13.74
N SER A 229 -3.45 -4.89 -12.91
CA SER A 229 -2.10 -4.34 -13.09
C SER A 229 -1.46 -4.82 -14.39
N LEU A 230 -1.63 -6.09 -14.75
CA LEU A 230 -1.12 -6.65 -16.00
C LEU A 230 -1.83 -6.04 -17.22
N LEU A 231 -3.14 -5.76 -17.13
CA LEU A 231 -3.86 -5.06 -18.19
C LEU A 231 -3.32 -3.63 -18.44
N LEU A 232 -2.73 -2.99 -17.42
CA LEU A 232 -2.09 -1.67 -17.59
C LEU A 232 -0.92 -1.70 -18.59
N ILE A 233 -0.31 -2.87 -18.85
CA ILE A 233 0.75 -3.02 -19.86
C ILE A 233 0.26 -2.57 -21.24
N PHE A 234 -1.02 -2.78 -21.56
CA PHE A 234 -1.61 -2.42 -22.85
C PHE A 234 -2.05 -0.95 -22.93
N ILE A 235 -2.20 -0.25 -21.79
CA ILE A 235 -2.68 1.14 -21.74
C ILE A 235 -1.55 2.14 -22.00
N PRO A 236 -1.64 3.02 -23.01
CA PRO A 236 -0.61 4.05 -23.26
C PRO A 236 -0.36 4.93 -22.03
N ALA A 237 0.90 5.02 -21.58
CA ALA A 237 1.25 5.67 -20.31
C ALA A 237 1.04 7.19 -20.30
N LYS A 238 1.11 7.83 -21.48
CA LYS A 238 1.05 9.29 -21.66
C LYS A 238 -0.37 9.84 -21.85
N ARG A 239 -1.39 8.99 -21.92
CA ARG A 239 -2.79 9.41 -22.10
C ARG A 239 -3.39 9.80 -20.75
N ASP A 240 -4.30 10.78 -20.73
CA ASP A 240 -5.05 11.10 -19.51
C ASP A 240 -5.89 9.88 -19.08
N LEU A 241 -5.64 9.41 -17.86
CA LEU A 241 -6.32 8.26 -17.28
C LEU A 241 -7.81 8.45 -17.08
N LYS A 242 -8.33 9.69 -17.07
CA LYS A 242 -9.79 9.90 -16.97
C LYS A 242 -10.54 9.19 -18.10
N VAL A 243 -10.04 9.32 -19.32
CA VAL A 243 -10.65 8.72 -20.50
C VAL A 243 -10.46 7.22 -20.52
N THR A 244 -9.24 6.75 -20.23
CA THR A 244 -8.95 5.30 -20.20
C THR A 244 -9.70 4.59 -19.07
N GLY A 245 -9.84 5.20 -17.90
CA GLY A 245 -10.56 4.65 -16.76
C GLY A 245 -12.05 4.50 -17.03
N ILE A 246 -12.67 5.48 -17.70
CA ILE A 246 -14.06 5.40 -18.15
C ILE A 246 -14.23 4.25 -19.17
N ILE A 247 -13.31 4.13 -20.12
CA ILE A 247 -13.35 3.07 -21.13
C ILE A 247 -13.17 1.69 -20.47
N ILE A 248 -12.23 1.53 -19.55
CA ILE A 248 -12.00 0.26 -18.86
C ILE A 248 -13.18 -0.11 -17.97
N ALA A 249 -13.76 0.86 -17.25
CA ALA A 249 -14.95 0.63 -16.44
C ALA A 249 -16.14 0.23 -17.33
N ALA A 250 -16.37 0.94 -18.43
CA ALA A 250 -17.44 0.62 -19.38
C ALA A 250 -17.25 -0.76 -20.02
N VAL A 251 -16.05 -1.07 -20.50
CA VAL A 251 -15.70 -2.38 -21.08
C VAL A 251 -15.81 -3.49 -20.04
N SER A 252 -15.38 -3.24 -18.80
CA SER A 252 -15.45 -4.23 -17.72
C SER A 252 -16.88 -4.52 -17.30
N VAL A 253 -17.79 -3.53 -17.30
CA VAL A 253 -19.22 -3.72 -16.99
C VAL A 253 -19.93 -4.45 -18.13
N VAL A 254 -19.69 -4.07 -19.39
CA VAL A 254 -20.34 -4.69 -20.56
C VAL A 254 -19.82 -6.11 -20.81
N CYS A 255 -18.52 -6.33 -20.64
CA CYS A 255 -17.93 -7.65 -20.85
C CYS A 255 -18.03 -8.56 -19.62
N LEU A 256 -18.43 -8.06 -18.44
CA LEU A 256 -18.48 -8.86 -17.21
C LEU A 256 -19.25 -10.17 -17.37
N PRO A 257 -20.47 -10.19 -17.93
CA PRO A 257 -21.24 -11.44 -18.04
C PRO A 257 -20.59 -12.43 -19.00
N ILE A 258 -20.01 -11.94 -20.10
CA ILE A 258 -19.30 -12.75 -21.09
C ILE A 258 -18.04 -13.34 -20.48
N ILE A 259 -17.27 -12.52 -19.76
CA ILE A 259 -16.05 -12.95 -19.06
C ILE A 259 -16.39 -13.99 -18.00
N ILE A 260 -17.45 -13.78 -17.22
CA ILE A 260 -17.91 -14.74 -16.19
C ILE A 260 -18.28 -16.08 -16.85
N ASN A 261 -19.06 -16.07 -17.94
CA ASN A 261 -19.49 -17.29 -18.61
C ASN A 261 -18.32 -18.05 -19.26
N VAL A 262 -17.41 -17.33 -19.93
CA VAL A 262 -16.18 -17.92 -20.50
C VAL A 262 -15.29 -18.49 -19.39
N LEU A 263 -15.19 -17.80 -18.25
CA LEU A 263 -14.41 -18.25 -17.11
C LEU A 263 -15.02 -19.51 -16.48
N ILE A 264 -16.35 -19.57 -16.27
CA ILE A 264 -17.06 -20.77 -15.80
C ILE A 264 -16.76 -21.95 -16.73
N TYR A 265 -16.86 -21.73 -18.05
CA TYR A 265 -16.62 -22.75 -19.06
C TYR A 265 -15.18 -23.27 -19.06
N ILE A 266 -14.19 -22.37 -19.01
CA ILE A 266 -12.78 -22.79 -18.94
C ILE A 266 -12.51 -23.54 -17.64
N LEU A 267 -13.01 -23.04 -16.51
CA LEU A 267 -12.78 -23.66 -15.20
C LEU A 267 -13.43 -25.04 -15.09
N SER A 268 -14.62 -25.24 -15.66
CA SER A 268 -15.30 -26.54 -15.65
C SER A 268 -14.56 -27.59 -16.49
N ILE A 269 -13.93 -27.18 -17.59
CA ILE A 269 -13.01 -28.04 -18.35
C ILE A 269 -11.76 -28.36 -17.51
N VAL A 270 -11.09 -27.32 -16.98
CA VAL A 270 -9.82 -27.45 -16.25
C VAL A 270 -9.96 -28.35 -15.02
N VAL A 271 -11.07 -28.28 -14.30
CA VAL A 271 -11.36 -29.10 -13.10
C VAL A 271 -11.21 -30.59 -13.35
N ASN A 272 -11.59 -31.06 -14.55
CA ASN A 272 -11.56 -32.46 -14.90
C ASN A 272 -10.13 -32.99 -15.12
N TYR A 273 -9.17 -32.10 -15.41
CA TYR A 273 -7.77 -32.45 -15.65
C TYR A 273 -6.87 -32.25 -14.44
N ILE A 274 -7.40 -31.73 -13.32
CA ILE A 274 -6.61 -31.50 -12.11
C ILE A 274 -6.63 -32.74 -11.20
N PRO A 275 -5.46 -33.33 -10.88
CA PRO A 275 -5.39 -34.51 -10.02
C PRO A 275 -5.61 -34.21 -8.53
N SER A 276 -5.31 -32.98 -8.08
CA SER A 276 -5.48 -32.57 -6.68
C SER A 276 -6.95 -32.30 -6.34
N ILE A 277 -7.52 -33.13 -5.45
CA ILE A 277 -8.87 -32.95 -4.89
C ILE A 277 -9.04 -31.59 -4.21
N MET A 278 -8.04 -31.13 -3.45
CA MET A 278 -8.14 -29.83 -2.75
C MET A 278 -8.22 -28.66 -3.75
N THR A 279 -7.47 -28.74 -4.85
CA THR A 279 -7.50 -27.74 -5.92
C THR A 279 -8.81 -27.81 -6.69
N ARG A 280 -9.29 -29.02 -6.98
CA ARG A 280 -10.59 -29.25 -7.64
C ARG A 280 -11.74 -28.63 -6.85
N ASN A 281 -11.77 -28.85 -5.53
CA ASN A 281 -12.79 -28.28 -4.64
C ASN A 281 -12.76 -26.75 -4.62
N LYS A 282 -11.58 -26.12 -4.69
CA LYS A 282 -11.48 -24.66 -4.79
C LYS A 282 -12.04 -24.14 -6.10
N ILE A 283 -11.74 -24.80 -7.22
CA ILE A 283 -12.25 -24.37 -8.53
C ILE A 283 -13.76 -24.61 -8.63
N ASN A 284 -14.27 -25.75 -8.13
CA ASN A 284 -15.71 -26.00 -8.08
C ASN A 284 -16.45 -24.95 -7.25
N LYS A 285 -15.87 -24.49 -6.14
CA LYS A 285 -16.42 -23.36 -5.36
C LYS A 285 -16.41 -22.03 -6.12
N ILE A 286 -15.40 -21.80 -6.97
CA ILE A 286 -15.35 -20.62 -7.84
C ILE A 286 -16.43 -20.73 -8.93
N ILE A 287 -16.58 -21.90 -9.53
CA ILE A 287 -17.61 -22.18 -10.54
C ILE A 287 -19.00 -21.96 -9.94
N SER A 288 -19.32 -22.57 -8.79
CA SER A 288 -20.65 -22.43 -8.18
C SER A 288 -21.01 -20.97 -7.86
N LEU A 289 -20.03 -20.22 -7.36
CA LEU A 289 -20.15 -18.80 -7.03
C LEU A 289 -20.34 -17.93 -8.26
N LEU A 290 -19.61 -18.19 -9.35
CA LEU A 290 -19.79 -17.50 -10.64
C LEU A 290 -21.13 -17.85 -11.30
N SER A 291 -21.61 -19.08 -11.13
CA SER A 291 -22.88 -19.57 -11.68
C SER A 291 -24.12 -19.13 -10.88
N GLY A 292 -23.96 -18.40 -9.78
CA GLY A 292 -25.07 -17.94 -8.93
C GLY A 292 -25.69 -19.01 -8.02
N ASN A 293 -25.07 -20.19 -7.91
CA ASN A 293 -25.47 -21.22 -6.95
C ASN A 293 -24.83 -20.90 -5.60
N ILE A 294 -25.57 -20.16 -4.78
CA ILE A 294 -25.12 -19.70 -3.45
C ILE A 294 -25.25 -20.84 -2.45
N GLU A 295 -24.32 -21.81 -2.51
CA GLU A 295 -23.90 -22.46 -1.28
C GLU A 295 -23.15 -21.45 -0.40
N ILE A 296 -23.09 -21.68 0.92
CA ILE A 296 -22.34 -20.84 1.87
C ILE A 296 -20.86 -20.86 1.47
N THR A 297 -20.47 -19.86 0.66
CA THR A 297 -19.13 -19.65 0.11
C THR A 297 -18.43 -18.54 0.87
N ASP A 298 -17.09 -18.52 0.85
CA ASP A 298 -16.27 -17.43 1.43
C ASP A 298 -16.71 -16.02 0.95
N LEU A 299 -17.35 -15.91 -0.24
CA LEU A 299 -17.89 -14.65 -0.73
C LEU A 299 -19.20 -14.26 -0.04
N SER A 300 -20.12 -15.20 0.17
CA SER A 300 -21.37 -14.93 0.92
C SER A 300 -21.08 -14.41 2.32
N GLN A 301 -20.07 -14.98 2.99
CA GLN A 301 -19.60 -14.50 4.29
C GLN A 301 -19.03 -13.08 4.20
N ARG A 302 -18.20 -12.78 3.19
CA ARG A 302 -17.67 -11.41 2.97
C ARG A 302 -18.76 -10.39 2.70
N VAL A 303 -19.79 -10.75 1.93
CA VAL A 303 -20.95 -9.88 1.68
C VAL A 303 -21.72 -9.66 2.98
N SER A 304 -21.95 -10.70 3.78
CA SER A 304 -22.60 -10.56 5.09
C SER A 304 -21.82 -9.62 6.01
N LEU A 305 -20.50 -9.79 6.10
CA LEU A 305 -19.64 -8.93 6.93
C LEU A 305 -19.70 -7.46 6.49
N LEU A 306 -19.66 -7.22 5.18
CA LEU A 306 -19.85 -5.88 4.62
C LEU A 306 -21.23 -5.30 5.00
N MET A 307 -22.29 -6.10 4.88
CA MET A 307 -23.65 -5.67 5.22
C MET A 307 -23.81 -5.37 6.71
N ASN A 308 -23.11 -6.10 7.60
CA ASN A 308 -23.08 -5.80 9.03
C ASN A 308 -22.50 -4.40 9.30
N SER A 309 -21.39 -4.05 8.64
CA SER A 309 -20.81 -2.70 8.79
C SER A 309 -21.73 -1.61 8.22
N ILE A 310 -22.39 -1.88 7.09
CA ILE A 310 -23.34 -0.93 6.49
C ILE A 310 -24.56 -0.72 7.40
N SER A 311 -25.16 -1.79 7.92
CA SER A 311 -26.32 -1.68 8.82
C SER A 311 -25.96 -0.95 10.12
N SER A 312 -24.78 -1.22 10.67
CA SER A 312 -24.23 -0.51 11.84
C SER A 312 -23.96 0.97 11.57
N PHE A 313 -23.49 1.33 10.37
CA PHE A 313 -23.38 2.75 10.00
C PHE A 313 -24.75 3.42 9.90
N ILE A 314 -25.73 2.76 9.26
CA ILE A 314 -27.09 3.31 9.10
C ILE A 314 -27.78 3.50 10.45
N SER A 315 -27.53 2.64 11.43
CA SER A 315 -28.13 2.75 12.77
C SER A 315 -27.54 3.90 13.61
N SER A 316 -26.29 4.29 13.37
CA SER A 316 -25.64 5.43 14.04
C SER A 316 -24.72 6.21 13.06
N PRO A 317 -25.26 7.01 12.14
CA PRO A 317 -24.47 7.58 11.04
C PRO A 317 -23.53 8.70 11.48
N LEU A 318 -23.86 9.45 12.54
CA LEU A 318 -23.09 10.63 12.95
C LEU A 318 -21.85 10.25 13.76
N ILE A 319 -22.04 9.43 14.79
CA ILE A 319 -21.00 9.06 15.76
C ILE A 319 -20.56 7.59 15.61
N GLY A 320 -21.30 6.76 14.87
CA GLY A 320 -21.02 5.33 14.80
C GLY A 320 -21.48 4.60 16.05
N ILE A 321 -21.35 3.28 16.03
CA ILE A 321 -21.83 2.41 17.10
C ILE A 321 -20.78 2.10 18.17
N GLY A 322 -19.55 2.60 18.00
CA GLY A 322 -18.44 2.35 18.91
C GLY A 322 -17.35 1.49 18.28
N ALA A 323 -16.20 1.42 18.96
CA ALA A 323 -15.00 0.78 18.46
C ALA A 323 -15.06 -0.76 18.62
N TYR A 324 -15.97 -1.41 17.87
CA TYR A 324 -16.12 -2.86 17.78
C TYR A 324 -15.11 -3.47 16.80
N TYR A 325 -14.05 -4.11 17.32
CA TYR A 325 -12.95 -4.71 16.57
C TYR A 325 -12.95 -6.24 16.58
N ASN A 326 -13.53 -6.89 17.60
CA ASN A 326 -13.60 -8.36 17.69
C ASN A 326 -15.03 -8.90 17.54
N SER A 327 -16.02 -8.04 17.30
CA SER A 327 -17.43 -8.40 17.13
C SER A 327 -17.83 -8.31 15.65
N TYR A 328 -17.44 -9.31 14.86
CA TYR A 328 -17.65 -9.35 13.41
C TYR A 328 -19.12 -9.41 12.97
N ASP A 329 -20.00 -9.86 13.85
CA ASP A 329 -21.45 -9.84 13.63
C ASP A 329 -22.04 -8.42 13.71
N ILE A 330 -21.30 -7.49 14.34
CA ILE A 330 -21.68 -6.09 14.49
C ILE A 330 -20.95 -5.23 13.45
N VAL A 331 -19.62 -5.31 13.39
CA VAL A 331 -18.78 -4.63 12.40
C VAL A 331 -17.95 -5.67 11.68
N GLY A 332 -18.16 -5.85 10.39
CA GLY A 332 -17.61 -6.94 9.60
C GLY A 332 -16.10 -7.07 9.60
N GLY A 333 -15.35 -5.98 9.87
CA GLY A 333 -13.90 -6.02 10.10
C GLY A 333 -13.06 -6.35 8.86
N HIS A 334 -13.69 -6.39 7.69
CA HIS A 334 -13.08 -6.73 6.41
C HIS A 334 -13.13 -5.59 5.40
N SER A 335 -13.66 -4.42 5.73
CA SER A 335 -13.79 -3.29 4.80
C SER A 335 -13.39 -2.02 5.52
N GLN A 336 -12.09 -1.75 5.64
CA GLN A 336 -11.55 -0.74 6.57
C GLN A 336 -12.36 0.56 6.60
N PHE A 337 -12.62 1.17 5.44
CA PHE A 337 -13.30 2.46 5.41
C PHE A 337 -14.76 2.37 5.83
N ILE A 338 -15.46 1.31 5.43
CA ILE A 338 -16.86 1.10 5.78
C ILE A 338 -16.97 0.73 7.26
N ASP A 339 -16.02 -0.06 7.76
CA ASP A 339 -15.90 -0.39 9.17
C ASP A 339 -15.59 0.86 10.01
N ASP A 340 -14.75 1.78 9.52
CA ASP A 340 -14.47 3.05 10.20
C ASP A 340 -15.72 3.94 10.26
N PHE A 341 -16.52 3.99 9.19
CA PHE A 341 -17.82 4.67 9.21
C PHE A 341 -18.78 3.99 10.19
N ALA A 342 -18.84 2.66 10.23
CA ALA A 342 -19.67 1.93 11.19
C ALA A 342 -19.25 2.24 12.64
N ARG A 343 -17.95 2.18 12.92
CA ARG A 343 -17.41 2.40 14.28
C ARG A 343 -17.53 3.83 14.74
N TYR A 344 -17.19 4.78 13.87
CA TYR A 344 -16.94 6.17 14.26
C TYR A 344 -17.86 7.20 13.61
N GLY A 345 -18.78 6.75 12.75
CA GLY A 345 -19.70 7.61 12.02
C GLY A 345 -18.98 8.60 11.11
N ILE A 346 -19.74 9.54 10.60
CA ILE A 346 -19.23 10.63 9.75
C ILE A 346 -18.21 11.47 10.51
N PHE A 347 -18.43 11.76 11.81
CA PHE A 347 -17.55 12.65 12.56
C PHE A 347 -16.16 12.07 12.83
N GLY A 348 -16.04 10.76 13.10
CA GLY A 348 -14.72 10.17 13.27
C GLY A 348 -14.05 9.75 11.96
N ALA A 349 -14.80 9.24 10.97
CA ALA A 349 -14.20 8.74 9.71
C ALA A 349 -13.81 9.87 8.73
N THR A 350 -14.59 10.96 8.65
CA THR A 350 -14.35 12.04 7.68
C THR A 350 -12.99 12.75 7.86
N PRO A 351 -12.54 13.08 9.09
CA PRO A 351 -11.21 13.64 9.33
C PRO A 351 -10.08 12.79 8.72
N LEU A 352 -10.19 11.47 8.82
CA LEU A 352 -9.21 10.55 8.26
C LEU A 352 -9.22 10.55 6.72
N ILE A 353 -10.40 10.60 6.10
CA ILE A 353 -10.53 10.76 4.64
C ILE A 353 -9.96 12.11 4.17
N MET A 354 -10.22 13.18 4.93
CA MET A 354 -9.66 14.50 4.65
C MET A 354 -8.13 14.49 4.73
N PHE A 355 -7.57 13.78 5.71
CA PHE A 355 -6.13 13.57 5.83
C PHE A 355 -5.55 12.88 4.60
N PHE A 356 -6.10 11.73 4.18
CA PHE A 356 -5.65 11.02 2.99
C PHE A 356 -5.74 11.89 1.74
N ARG A 357 -6.82 12.67 1.59
CA ARG A 357 -6.98 13.62 0.49
C ARG A 357 -5.91 14.71 0.51
N LYS A 358 -5.60 15.29 1.68
CA LYS A 358 -4.57 16.33 1.83
C LYS A 358 -3.19 15.77 1.48
N PHE A 359 -2.81 14.62 2.03
CA PHE A 359 -1.54 13.96 1.72
C PHE A 359 -1.38 13.71 0.22
N ARG A 360 -2.37 13.05 -0.39
CA ARG A 360 -2.35 12.74 -1.83
C ARG A 360 -2.19 14.00 -2.69
N ARG A 361 -2.91 15.08 -2.36
CA ARG A 361 -2.82 16.36 -3.08
C ARG A 361 -1.45 17.01 -2.92
N TYR A 362 -0.87 16.96 -1.74
CA TYR A 362 0.46 17.49 -1.49
C TYR A 362 1.49 16.84 -2.40
N ILE A 363 1.51 15.50 -2.49
CA ILE A 363 2.43 14.80 -3.38
C ILE A 363 2.13 15.09 -4.86
N LEU A 364 0.86 15.05 -5.28
CA LEU A 364 0.45 15.29 -6.68
C LEU A 364 0.87 16.66 -7.21
N LYS A 365 0.88 17.69 -6.36
CA LYS A 365 1.34 19.04 -6.75
C LYS A 365 2.80 19.07 -7.18
N ASN A 366 3.60 18.16 -6.64
CA ASN A 366 5.03 18.09 -6.91
C ASN A 366 5.36 17.18 -8.11
N ILE A 367 4.37 16.56 -8.77
CA ILE A 367 4.57 15.67 -9.92
C ILE A 367 4.30 16.40 -11.24
N SER A 368 5.36 16.66 -12.01
CA SER A 368 5.27 17.29 -13.33
C SER A 368 5.05 16.30 -14.47
N ASP A 369 5.66 15.11 -14.40
CA ASP A 369 5.52 14.09 -15.46
C ASP A 369 4.15 13.42 -15.40
N ILE A 370 3.42 13.47 -16.52
CA ILE A 370 2.05 12.92 -16.60
C ILE A 370 2.00 11.41 -16.37
N SER A 371 3.03 10.67 -16.78
CA SER A 371 3.07 9.21 -16.64
C SER A 371 3.29 8.82 -15.18
N LEU A 372 4.18 9.55 -14.48
CA LEU A 372 4.38 9.40 -13.03
C LEU A 372 3.15 9.82 -12.23
N LYS A 373 2.47 10.89 -12.66
CA LYS A 373 1.21 11.34 -12.06
C LYS A 373 0.12 10.28 -12.21
N ASN A 374 0.01 9.69 -13.40
CA ASN A 374 -0.91 8.60 -13.70
C ASN A 374 -0.64 7.37 -12.83
N ALA A 375 0.64 6.96 -12.75
CA ALA A 375 1.10 5.89 -11.86
C ALA A 375 0.69 6.12 -10.41
N TYR A 376 0.93 7.32 -9.88
CA TYR A 376 0.54 7.69 -8.51
C TYR A 376 -0.97 7.59 -8.27
N ILE A 377 -1.76 8.10 -9.22
CA ILE A 377 -3.22 8.09 -9.12
C ILE A 377 -3.75 6.65 -9.10
N LEU A 378 -3.21 5.77 -9.93
CA LEU A 378 -3.60 4.35 -9.96
C LEU A 378 -3.22 3.62 -8.68
N SER A 379 -2.02 3.82 -8.15
CA SER A 379 -1.63 3.24 -6.85
C SER A 379 -2.51 3.73 -5.70
N TRP A 380 -2.92 5.01 -5.71
CA TRP A 380 -3.90 5.52 -4.75
C TRP A 380 -5.30 4.93 -4.94
N LEU A 381 -5.72 4.74 -6.18
CA LEU A 381 -6.98 4.07 -6.49
C LEU A 381 -6.96 2.63 -5.94
N TYR A 382 -5.83 1.94 -6.05
CA TYR A 382 -5.65 0.61 -5.46
C TYR A 382 -5.78 0.64 -3.94
N PHE A 383 -5.12 1.58 -3.27
CA PHE A 383 -5.28 1.77 -1.83
C PHE A 383 -6.75 2.03 -1.45
N VAL A 384 -7.46 2.86 -2.20
CA VAL A 384 -8.86 3.19 -1.91
C VAL A 384 -9.78 1.98 -2.09
N ILE A 385 -9.70 1.30 -3.24
CA ILE A 385 -10.51 0.10 -3.52
C ILE A 385 -10.15 -0.99 -2.50
N LEU A 386 -8.88 -1.16 -2.18
CA LEU A 386 -8.45 -2.12 -1.16
C LEU A 386 -9.05 -1.78 0.21
N GLY A 387 -9.09 -0.51 0.62
CA GLY A 387 -9.75 -0.08 1.86
C GLY A 387 -11.26 -0.27 1.90
N LEU A 388 -11.92 -0.38 0.76
CA LEU A 388 -13.34 -0.75 0.66
C LEU A 388 -13.55 -2.27 0.74
N LEU A 389 -12.57 -3.07 0.30
CA LEU A 389 -12.70 -4.53 0.18
C LEU A 389 -11.94 -5.34 1.24
N ASN A 390 -11.00 -4.70 1.95
CA ASN A 390 -10.11 -5.32 2.91
C ASN A 390 -9.60 -4.33 3.97
N PRO A 391 -9.04 -4.79 5.10
CA PRO A 391 -8.26 -3.95 6.00
C PRO A 391 -7.05 -3.34 5.28
N VAL A 392 -6.85 -2.03 5.41
CA VAL A 392 -5.82 -1.29 4.65
C VAL A 392 -4.81 -0.55 5.53
N TYR A 393 -5.01 -0.56 6.86
CA TYR A 393 -4.10 0.09 7.80
C TYR A 393 -2.96 -0.80 8.31
N GLY A 394 -2.64 -1.87 7.58
CA GLY A 394 -1.47 -2.69 7.86
C GLY A 394 -0.17 -1.90 7.62
N TYR A 395 0.85 -2.13 8.45
CA TYR A 395 2.09 -1.34 8.45
C TYR A 395 2.78 -1.34 7.08
N GLY A 396 2.85 -2.50 6.41
CA GLY A 396 3.41 -2.62 5.06
C GLY A 396 2.66 -1.81 4.00
N ILE A 397 1.32 -1.75 4.11
CA ILE A 397 0.46 -0.98 3.20
C ILE A 397 0.67 0.53 3.41
N LEU A 398 0.58 0.97 4.66
CA LEU A 398 0.78 2.38 5.02
C LEU A 398 2.17 2.86 4.62
N PHE A 399 3.20 2.07 4.90
CA PHE A 399 4.57 2.39 4.51
C PHE A 399 4.73 2.47 2.99
N ALA A 400 4.13 1.54 2.23
CA ALA A 400 4.14 1.58 0.78
C ALA A 400 3.48 2.85 0.22
N VAL A 401 2.30 3.22 0.71
CA VAL A 401 1.50 4.36 0.21
C VAL A 401 2.11 5.70 0.60
N PHE A 402 2.51 5.86 1.87
CA PHE A 402 2.96 7.14 2.39
C PHE A 402 4.45 7.38 2.20
N VAL A 403 5.28 6.34 2.12
CA VAL A 403 6.74 6.50 2.11
C VAL A 403 7.36 6.03 0.80
N VAL A 404 7.14 4.77 0.43
CA VAL A 404 7.81 4.16 -0.73
C VAL A 404 7.33 4.80 -2.04
N LEU A 405 6.02 4.85 -2.25
CA LEU A 405 5.41 5.36 -3.47
C LEU A 405 5.83 6.83 -3.76
N PRO A 406 5.71 7.81 -2.83
CA PRO A 406 6.17 9.16 -3.08
C PRO A 406 7.68 9.29 -3.32
N THR A 407 8.48 8.46 -2.64
CA THR A 407 9.95 8.50 -2.76
C THR A 407 10.41 7.98 -4.11
N VAL A 408 9.84 6.87 -4.58
CA VAL A 408 10.16 6.31 -5.91
C VAL A 408 9.78 7.30 -7.00
N ILE A 409 8.57 7.87 -6.94
CA ILE A 409 8.14 8.87 -7.94
C ILE A 409 9.07 10.07 -8.01
N ARG A 410 9.47 10.60 -6.85
CA ARG A 410 10.39 11.74 -6.76
C ARG A 410 11.76 11.43 -7.39
N ASP A 411 12.34 10.26 -7.09
CA ASP A 411 13.61 9.82 -7.70
C ASP A 411 13.52 9.74 -9.24
N PHE A 412 12.43 9.18 -9.77
CA PHE A 412 12.22 9.10 -11.22
C PHE A 412 11.99 10.46 -11.88
N GLN A 413 11.27 11.36 -11.22
CA GLN A 413 11.04 12.72 -11.73
C GLN A 413 12.33 13.56 -11.75
N ASN A 414 13.18 13.42 -10.73
CA ASN A 414 14.49 14.08 -10.72
C ASN A 414 15.34 13.63 -11.92
N LYS A 415 15.29 12.34 -12.27
CA LYS A 415 15.98 11.81 -13.46
C LYS A 415 15.38 12.30 -14.78
N SER A 416 14.06 12.42 -14.92
CA SER A 416 13.46 12.98 -16.14
C SER A 416 13.88 14.43 -16.37
N ASN A 417 13.85 15.25 -15.32
CA ASN A 417 14.19 16.67 -15.41
C ASN A 417 15.66 16.87 -15.84
N MET A 418 16.59 16.08 -15.31
CA MET A 418 18.00 16.12 -15.73
C MET A 418 18.18 15.75 -17.22
N SER A 419 17.41 14.78 -17.72
CA SER A 419 17.51 14.37 -19.13
C SER A 419 17.01 15.44 -20.10
N THR A 420 15.98 16.21 -19.70
CA THR A 420 15.44 17.34 -20.48
C THR A 420 16.44 18.49 -20.51
N ASN A 421 16.98 18.88 -19.35
CA ASN A 421 17.94 19.99 -19.26
C ASN A 421 19.22 19.71 -20.07
N LYS A 422 19.71 18.47 -20.08
CA LYS A 422 20.88 18.09 -20.89
C LYS A 422 20.63 18.21 -22.39
N LYS A 423 19.40 17.95 -22.86
CA LYS A 423 19.04 18.11 -24.28
C LYS A 423 18.95 19.58 -24.68
N VAL A 424 18.37 20.43 -23.82
CA VAL A 424 18.32 21.88 -24.08
C VAL A 424 19.73 22.47 -24.12
N ALA A 425 20.61 22.07 -23.20
CA ALA A 425 22.00 22.52 -23.17
C ALA A 425 22.84 22.07 -24.37
N LEU A 426 22.54 20.90 -24.96
CA LEU A 426 23.25 20.37 -26.13
C LEU A 426 22.61 20.76 -27.48
N GLY A 427 21.37 21.25 -27.48
CA GLY A 427 20.64 21.68 -28.68
C GLY A 427 20.57 23.20 -28.87
N GLY A 428 21.19 23.99 -27.98
CA GLY A 428 21.19 25.46 -28.01
C GLY A 428 22.31 26.11 -28.83
N THR A 429 22.99 25.37 -29.72
CA THR A 429 24.08 25.89 -30.57
C THR A 429 23.86 25.68 -32.06
N GLN A 430 22.63 25.46 -32.52
CA GLN A 430 22.31 25.41 -33.95
C GLN A 430 21.01 26.15 -34.23
N ASN A 431 21.14 27.45 -34.50
CA ASN A 431 20.37 28.26 -35.47
C ASN A 431 20.50 29.75 -35.12
N GLU A 432 21.71 30.29 -35.24
CA GLU A 432 21.93 31.68 -35.66
C GLU A 432 22.64 31.61 -37.01
N ASP A 433 21.94 31.05 -38.01
CA ASP A 433 22.29 31.35 -39.39
C ASP A 433 21.79 32.75 -39.69
N TYR A 434 22.77 33.62 -39.82
CA TYR A 434 22.70 34.94 -40.42
C TYR A 434 21.82 34.91 -41.66
N VAL A 435 20.67 35.57 -41.60
CA VAL A 435 20.03 36.10 -42.81
C VAL A 435 20.72 37.43 -43.09
N CYS A 436 21.80 37.36 -43.85
CA CYS A 436 22.15 38.44 -44.77
C CYS A 436 21.22 38.28 -45.98
N ASP A 437 20.24 39.17 -46.09
CA ASP A 437 19.95 39.96 -47.30
C ASP A 437 18.79 40.93 -47.02
#